data_AF-A0A3R9B3M0-F1
#
_entry.id   AF-A0A3R9B3M0-F1
#
_cell.length_a   1.000
_cell.length_b   1.000
_cell.length_c   1.000
_cell.angle_alpha   90.00
_cell.angle_beta   90.00
_cell.angle_gamma   90.00
#
_symmetry.space_group_name_H-M   'P 1'
#
loop_
_entity.id
_entity.type
_entity.pdbx_description
1 polymer ?
#
loop_
_entity_poly.entity_id
_entity_poly.type
_entity_poly.pdbx_seq_one_letter_code
_entity_poly.pdbx_strand_id
1 'polypeptide(L)'
;MRAIDLYSGVGGWSLGLALSGIEVVASYERFEPANETNRKNNRHDAIKADIRTMRLEDLPRGIDLVVGSPPCTQFSYANRGGGGDIADGLKDIHRFFEIVEHVKPKQWVMENVPRVADVLRRELREGGQLAKFAYLAPSIHVVNMEEWGLPQRRKRCLAGDFDFALLESYRANLNQRTLGETVAALSGEVVHDPIYGIKLARAELVDHVIEPVLDAEEERVNRAAKTTHTVYNAMRFPDPLDRSVRTITATCTRVSRESVVIAAPETDGAYRRLTLRERASLQGFPITFQFFGSSHGRKATMIGNAVPPLFAYYVGNACLGTTLEDLPDPCEVIGLFSPTDERPPVTRVDLAGKRYPADRTFRFSIPTLNFKSGVRFELANKRGDTCPDWHVAFYFGHSKDIKVLSLGGGCLEAVMCTLPPKILTQLAAPIEGLRRAVRKADVKRLQDVWTRARPGGTRPFDLLDQLGLYADMLANELDGLSEKQATLALAHLLRSEAGDDAQSLPGLPKLQRLSRRILAGAIVGGVVNGELSSSQARPRAINALRAMAGG
;
A
#
# COMPACT_ATOMS: atom_id res chain seq x y z
N MET A 1 27.91 -23.77 10.22
CA MET A 1 27.72 -23.20 8.86
C MET A 1 27.99 -21.70 8.95
N ARG A 2 28.76 -21.13 8.04
CA ARG A 2 29.09 -19.68 7.98
C ARG A 2 28.30 -19.00 6.87
N ALA A 3 27.66 -17.87 7.15
CA ALA A 3 26.78 -17.18 6.20
C ALA A 3 27.14 -15.71 5.97
N ILE A 4 26.73 -15.18 4.82
CA ILE A 4 26.63 -13.74 4.57
C ILE A 4 25.19 -13.34 4.21
N ASP A 5 24.80 -12.13 4.58
CA ASP A 5 23.45 -11.58 4.37
C ASP A 5 23.51 -10.32 3.48
N LEU A 6 23.07 -10.47 2.23
CA LEU A 6 23.09 -9.43 1.20
C LEU A 6 21.76 -8.68 1.16
N TYR A 7 21.82 -7.35 1.02
CA TYR A 7 20.65 -6.48 1.09
C TYR A 7 19.92 -6.65 2.45
N SER A 8 20.74 -6.75 3.51
CA SER A 8 20.34 -7.27 4.81
C SER A 8 19.26 -6.46 5.54
N GLY A 9 19.07 -5.19 5.18
CA GLY A 9 18.22 -4.29 5.95
C GLY A 9 18.61 -4.28 7.42
N VAL A 10 17.63 -4.49 8.30
CA VAL A 10 17.86 -4.54 9.76
C VAL A 10 18.40 -5.89 10.25
N GLY A 11 18.70 -6.84 9.35
CA GLY A 11 19.22 -8.15 9.72
C GLY A 11 18.13 -9.13 10.17
N GLY A 12 16.99 -9.16 9.46
CA GLY A 12 15.96 -10.17 9.70
C GLY A 12 16.44 -11.58 9.36
N TRP A 13 17.14 -11.74 8.22
CA TRP A 13 17.90 -12.94 7.89
C TRP A 13 18.93 -13.24 8.97
N SER A 14 19.77 -12.26 9.28
CA SER A 14 20.84 -12.39 10.27
C SER A 14 20.35 -12.97 11.61
N LEU A 15 19.28 -12.41 12.17
CA LEU A 15 18.69 -12.89 13.43
C LEU A 15 18.15 -14.31 13.30
N GLY A 16 17.37 -14.60 12.25
CA GLY A 16 16.79 -15.94 12.07
C GLY A 16 17.85 -17.03 11.91
N LEU A 17 18.89 -16.77 11.12
CA LEU A 17 20.02 -17.68 10.93
C LEU A 17 20.82 -17.87 12.23
N ALA A 18 21.06 -16.81 12.99
CA ALA A 18 21.74 -16.91 14.28
C ALA A 18 20.94 -17.78 15.28
N LEU A 19 19.61 -17.64 15.30
CA LEU A 19 18.72 -18.47 16.13
C LEU A 19 18.74 -19.95 15.72
N SER A 20 19.05 -20.28 14.46
CA SER A 20 19.26 -21.67 14.03
C SER A 20 20.69 -22.16 14.28
N GLY A 21 21.57 -21.37 14.89
CA GLY A 21 22.97 -21.72 15.13
C GLY A 21 23.92 -21.49 13.95
N ILE A 22 23.48 -20.76 12.91
CA ILE A 22 24.34 -20.37 11.78
C ILE A 22 25.10 -19.09 12.13
N GLU A 23 26.41 -19.09 11.91
CA GLU A 23 27.26 -17.91 12.13
C GLU A 23 27.12 -16.94 10.95
N VAL A 24 26.56 -15.76 11.20
CA VAL A 24 26.47 -14.69 10.19
C VAL A 24 27.73 -13.84 10.26
N VAL A 25 28.63 -14.04 9.31
CA VAL A 25 29.97 -13.44 9.30
C VAL A 25 29.90 -11.94 8.96
N ALA A 26 29.10 -11.59 7.95
CA ALA A 26 28.95 -10.22 7.50
C ALA A 26 27.58 -9.99 6.85
N SER A 27 27.08 -8.77 7.00
CA SER A 27 25.91 -8.24 6.30
C SER A 27 26.27 -7.05 5.43
N TYR A 28 25.59 -6.90 4.30
CA TYR A 28 25.81 -5.81 3.36
C TYR A 28 24.49 -5.08 3.09
N GLU A 29 24.46 -3.77 3.32
CA GLU A 29 23.28 -2.93 3.10
C GLU A 29 23.71 -1.48 2.79
N ARG A 30 22.97 -0.80 1.92
CA ARG A 30 23.26 0.58 1.50
C ARG A 30 22.72 1.61 2.49
N PHE A 31 21.61 1.28 3.17
CA PHE A 31 20.88 2.16 4.07
C PHE A 31 21.46 2.14 5.48
N GLU A 32 22.27 3.16 5.82
CA GLU A 32 23.05 3.17 7.06
C GLU A 32 22.26 2.98 8.37
N PRO A 33 21.07 3.56 8.59
CA PRO A 33 20.33 3.29 9.84
C PRO A 33 19.93 1.82 9.99
N ALA A 34 19.74 1.11 8.88
CA ALA A 34 19.48 -0.32 8.91
C ALA A 34 20.74 -1.10 9.27
N ASN A 35 21.91 -0.71 8.75
CA ASN A 35 23.21 -1.25 9.22
C ASN A 35 23.43 -1.02 10.71
N GLU A 36 23.19 0.20 11.20
CA GLU A 36 23.31 0.52 12.64
C GLU A 36 22.38 -0.39 13.47
N THR A 37 21.13 -0.52 13.04
CA THR A 37 20.16 -1.41 13.68
C THR A 37 20.62 -2.87 13.65
N ASN A 38 21.10 -3.36 12.52
CA ASN A 38 21.58 -4.73 12.36
C ASN A 38 22.77 -5.00 13.29
N ARG A 39 23.81 -4.17 13.21
CA ARG A 39 25.05 -4.28 13.99
C ARG A 39 24.79 -4.32 15.50
N LYS A 40 23.96 -3.41 15.99
CA LYS A 40 23.69 -3.30 17.44
C LYS A 40 22.92 -4.50 17.98
N ASN A 41 21.99 -5.06 17.21
CA ASN A 41 21.20 -6.21 17.66
C ASN A 41 21.90 -7.54 17.43
N ASN A 42 22.43 -7.78 16.22
CA ASN A 42 22.96 -9.08 15.81
C ASN A 42 24.47 -9.25 16.11
N ARG A 43 25.16 -8.17 16.51
CA ARG A 43 26.55 -8.18 17.01
C ARG A 43 27.59 -8.75 16.02
N HIS A 44 27.34 -8.60 14.73
CA HIS A 44 28.28 -8.93 13.65
C HIS A 44 28.54 -7.72 12.75
N ASP A 45 29.44 -7.89 11.78
CA ASP A 45 29.82 -6.83 10.84
C ASP A 45 28.69 -6.51 9.85
N ALA A 46 27.92 -5.46 10.12
CA ALA A 46 27.01 -4.85 9.15
C ALA A 46 27.68 -3.70 8.40
N ILE A 47 27.97 -3.92 7.12
CA ILE A 47 28.82 -3.10 6.27
C ILE A 47 27.97 -2.26 5.31
N LYS A 48 28.26 -0.97 5.27
CA LYS A 48 27.68 -0.06 4.29
C LYS A 48 28.25 -0.33 2.91
N ALA A 49 27.44 -0.92 2.03
CA ALA A 49 27.86 -1.25 0.66
C ALA A 49 26.73 -1.00 -0.35
N ASP A 50 27.09 -0.51 -1.53
CA ASP A 50 26.26 -0.65 -2.71
C ASP A 50 26.64 -1.96 -3.39
N ILE A 51 25.79 -2.98 -3.23
CA ILE A 51 26.07 -4.34 -3.71
C ILE A 51 26.23 -4.37 -5.23
N ARG A 52 25.58 -3.45 -5.98
CA ARG A 52 25.74 -3.34 -7.44
C ARG A 52 27.18 -3.02 -7.85
N THR A 53 27.95 -2.35 -7.00
CA THR A 53 29.29 -1.85 -7.33
C THR A 53 30.40 -2.32 -6.39
N MET A 54 30.08 -3.02 -5.30
CA MET A 54 31.09 -3.54 -4.37
C MET A 54 32.03 -4.50 -5.08
N ARG A 55 33.30 -4.57 -4.71
CA ARG A 55 34.23 -5.53 -5.33
C ARG A 55 34.00 -6.92 -4.76
N LEU A 56 34.10 -7.95 -5.60
CA LEU A 56 33.79 -9.32 -5.17
C LEU A 56 34.89 -9.89 -4.27
N GLU A 57 36.13 -9.49 -4.52
CA GLU A 57 37.31 -9.84 -3.73
C GLU A 57 37.29 -9.31 -2.29
N ASP A 58 36.42 -8.34 -1.98
CA ASP A 58 36.22 -7.82 -0.63
C ASP A 58 35.27 -8.72 0.21
N LEU A 59 34.67 -9.75 -0.41
CA LEU A 59 33.80 -10.70 0.30
C LEU A 59 34.62 -11.70 1.12
N PRO A 60 34.13 -12.12 2.29
CA PRO A 60 34.81 -13.11 3.12
C PRO A 60 34.90 -14.47 2.44
N ARG A 61 35.96 -15.20 2.73
CA ARG A 61 36.17 -16.58 2.25
C ARG A 61 35.58 -17.61 3.21
N GLY A 62 35.34 -18.82 2.69
CA GLY A 62 34.86 -19.96 3.48
C GLY A 62 33.43 -19.76 3.98
N ILE A 63 32.58 -19.22 3.11
CA ILE A 63 31.15 -19.02 3.36
C ILE A 63 30.40 -20.24 2.83
N ASP A 64 29.59 -20.85 3.69
CA ASP A 64 28.76 -22.01 3.36
C ASP A 64 27.38 -21.61 2.84
N LEU A 65 26.86 -20.44 3.26
CA LEU A 65 25.51 -19.97 2.92
C LEU A 65 25.50 -18.50 2.49
N VAL A 66 24.91 -18.21 1.34
CA VAL A 66 24.63 -16.83 0.92
C VAL A 66 23.13 -16.59 0.96
N VAL A 67 22.66 -15.66 1.79
CA VAL A 67 21.27 -15.21 1.76
C VAL A 67 21.15 -13.78 1.26
N GLY A 68 19.99 -13.40 0.73
CA GLY A 68 19.72 -11.99 0.50
C GLY A 68 18.35 -11.65 -0.06
N SER A 69 18.04 -10.36 -0.01
CA SER A 69 16.74 -9.82 -0.42
C SER A 69 16.89 -8.62 -1.37
N PRO A 70 17.27 -8.85 -2.64
CA PRO A 70 17.43 -7.79 -3.63
C PRO A 70 16.20 -6.86 -3.71
N PRO A 71 16.38 -5.53 -3.86
CA PRO A 71 15.29 -4.57 -3.87
C PRO A 71 14.15 -4.92 -4.83
N CYS A 72 12.93 -4.95 -4.29
CA CYS A 72 11.74 -5.37 -5.04
C CYS A 72 10.95 -4.22 -5.70
N THR A 73 11.46 -2.98 -5.60
CA THR A 73 10.70 -1.75 -5.94
C THR A 73 10.21 -1.74 -7.39
N GLN A 74 11.00 -2.27 -8.31
CA GLN A 74 10.69 -2.36 -9.73
C GLN A 74 9.76 -3.53 -10.09
N PHE A 75 9.60 -4.50 -9.19
CA PHE A 75 8.77 -5.69 -9.42
C PHE A 75 7.40 -5.60 -8.73
N SER A 76 7.27 -4.77 -7.69
CA SER A 76 6.07 -4.68 -6.86
C SER A 76 4.88 -4.01 -7.55
N TYR A 77 3.69 -4.59 -7.38
CA TYR A 77 2.42 -3.96 -7.79
C TYR A 77 2.02 -2.76 -6.94
N ALA A 78 2.60 -2.62 -5.73
CA ALA A 78 2.30 -1.51 -4.83
C ALA A 78 2.90 -0.18 -5.33
N ASN A 79 3.97 -0.25 -6.13
CA ASN A 79 4.57 0.92 -6.77
C ASN A 79 4.09 1.01 -8.23
N ARG A 80 3.61 2.20 -8.63
CA ARG A 80 3.21 2.53 -10.02
C ARG A 80 2.17 1.57 -10.66
N GLY A 81 1.36 0.86 -9.88
CA GLY A 81 0.36 -0.06 -10.41
C GLY A 81 0.94 -1.20 -11.28
N GLY A 82 2.20 -1.58 -11.05
CA GLY A 82 2.88 -2.63 -11.80
C GLY A 82 3.77 -2.16 -12.96
N GLY A 83 3.88 -0.84 -13.21
CA GLY A 83 4.77 -0.22 -14.21
C GLY A 83 6.19 0.07 -13.72
N GLY A 84 6.80 -0.84 -12.96
CA GLY A 84 8.20 -0.74 -12.58
C GLY A 84 9.15 -1.12 -13.72
N ASP A 85 10.39 -0.62 -13.66
CA ASP A 85 11.44 -0.92 -14.63
C ASP A 85 12.09 -2.27 -14.31
N ILE A 86 11.54 -3.33 -14.90
CA ILE A 86 12.01 -4.71 -14.72
C ILE A 86 13.51 -4.83 -15.04
N ALA A 87 14.01 -4.11 -16.05
CA ALA A 87 15.42 -4.16 -16.44
C ALA A 87 16.32 -3.56 -15.35
N ASP A 88 15.93 -2.46 -14.72
CA ASP A 88 16.66 -1.92 -13.58
C ASP A 88 16.65 -2.85 -12.36
N GLY A 89 15.51 -3.49 -12.07
CA GLY A 89 15.40 -4.45 -10.97
C GLY A 89 16.25 -5.71 -11.19
N LEU A 90 16.42 -6.15 -12.44
CA LEU A 90 17.24 -7.31 -12.78
C LEU A 90 18.73 -7.11 -12.47
N LYS A 91 19.20 -5.86 -12.36
CA LYS A 91 20.60 -5.57 -11.99
C LYS A 91 20.96 -6.11 -10.61
N ASP A 92 20.08 -5.98 -9.62
CA ASP A 92 20.35 -6.47 -8.26
C ASP A 92 20.30 -8.00 -8.20
N ILE A 93 19.39 -8.63 -8.94
CA ILE A 93 19.27 -10.10 -9.04
C ILE A 93 20.49 -10.69 -9.75
N HIS A 94 20.88 -10.10 -10.89
CA HIS A 94 22.09 -10.47 -11.61
C HIS A 94 23.31 -10.38 -10.68
N ARG A 95 23.43 -9.27 -9.94
CA ARG A 95 24.53 -9.08 -9.00
C ARG A 95 24.54 -10.10 -7.87
N PHE A 96 23.38 -10.47 -7.34
CA PHE A 96 23.26 -11.54 -6.35
C PHE A 96 23.82 -12.86 -6.90
N PHE A 97 23.48 -13.24 -8.13
CA PHE A 97 24.03 -14.46 -8.75
C PHE A 97 25.53 -14.38 -9.03
N GLU A 98 26.07 -13.22 -9.42
CA GLU A 98 27.53 -13.05 -9.53
C GLU A 98 28.25 -13.27 -8.21
N ILE A 99 27.65 -12.84 -7.10
CA ILE A 99 28.19 -13.06 -5.76
C ILE A 99 28.13 -14.55 -5.41
N VAL A 100 27.03 -15.25 -5.70
CA VAL A 100 26.93 -16.70 -5.50
C VAL A 100 27.98 -17.46 -6.33
N GLU A 101 28.16 -17.10 -7.61
CA GLU A 101 29.17 -17.69 -8.49
C GLU A 101 30.61 -17.45 -8.00
N HIS A 102 30.89 -16.27 -7.44
CA HIS A 102 32.19 -15.91 -6.89
C HIS A 102 32.48 -16.62 -5.56
N VAL A 103 31.53 -16.55 -4.62
CA VAL A 103 31.67 -17.11 -3.26
C VAL A 103 31.65 -18.64 -3.28
N LYS A 104 30.90 -19.24 -4.21
CA LYS A 104 30.66 -20.68 -4.32
C LYS A 104 30.22 -21.30 -2.99
N PRO A 105 29.14 -20.78 -2.37
CA PRO A 105 28.64 -21.34 -1.12
C PRO A 105 28.10 -22.76 -1.34
N LYS A 106 27.96 -23.53 -0.27
CA LYS A 106 27.29 -24.84 -0.32
C LYS A 106 25.82 -24.71 -0.65
N GLN A 107 25.19 -23.64 -0.16
CA GLN A 107 23.78 -23.33 -0.37
C GLN A 107 23.59 -21.82 -0.52
N TRP A 108 22.48 -21.42 -1.13
CA TRP A 108 22.12 -20.01 -1.20
C TRP A 108 20.60 -19.85 -1.25
N VAL A 109 20.11 -18.72 -0.70
CA VAL A 109 18.68 -18.41 -0.66
C VAL A 109 18.44 -16.94 -0.94
N MET A 110 17.62 -16.65 -1.94
CA MET A 110 17.17 -15.31 -2.29
C MET A 110 15.68 -15.15 -2.00
N GLU A 111 15.31 -14.13 -1.24
CA GLU A 111 13.92 -13.72 -1.03
C GLU A 111 13.55 -12.53 -1.92
N ASN A 112 12.32 -12.54 -2.44
CA ASN A 112 11.76 -11.40 -3.17
C ASN A 112 10.22 -11.40 -3.18
N VAL A 113 9.60 -10.41 -3.82
CA VAL A 113 8.15 -10.35 -3.99
C VAL A 113 7.64 -11.47 -4.92
N PRO A 114 6.38 -11.93 -4.78
CA PRO A 114 5.86 -13.09 -5.53
C PRO A 114 6.02 -13.01 -7.05
N ARG A 115 5.90 -11.81 -7.64
CA ARG A 115 6.03 -11.61 -9.09
C ARG A 115 7.42 -12.02 -9.62
N VAL A 116 8.45 -11.98 -8.77
CA VAL A 116 9.81 -12.35 -9.17
C VAL A 116 9.93 -13.83 -9.50
N ALA A 117 9.05 -14.70 -8.98
CA ALA A 117 9.06 -16.12 -9.35
C ALA A 117 8.91 -16.32 -10.87
N ASP A 118 7.96 -15.61 -11.49
CA ASP A 118 7.74 -15.70 -12.93
C ASP A 118 8.81 -14.95 -13.74
N VAL A 119 9.40 -13.90 -13.17
CA VAL A 119 10.55 -13.21 -13.75
C VAL A 119 11.74 -14.16 -13.82
N LEU A 120 12.11 -14.82 -12.72
CA LEU A 120 13.22 -15.78 -12.68
C LEU A 120 13.01 -16.94 -13.65
N ARG A 121 11.82 -17.56 -13.63
CA ARG A 121 11.49 -18.67 -14.55
C ARG A 121 11.58 -18.30 -16.03
N ARG A 122 11.40 -17.01 -16.37
CA ARG A 122 11.55 -16.50 -17.73
C ARG A 122 13.01 -16.14 -18.03
N GLU A 123 13.64 -15.34 -17.18
CA GLU A 123 14.96 -14.76 -17.42
C GLU A 123 16.11 -15.78 -17.28
N LEU A 124 15.91 -16.90 -16.58
CA LEU A 124 16.87 -18.01 -16.48
C LEU A 124 16.81 -18.97 -17.69
N ARG A 125 15.84 -18.83 -18.60
CA ARG A 125 15.80 -19.64 -19.84
C ARG A 125 16.77 -19.10 -20.88
N GLU A 126 17.05 -19.90 -21.90
CA GLU A 126 17.82 -19.47 -23.07
C GLU A 126 17.26 -18.17 -23.65
N GLY A 127 18.15 -17.20 -23.90
CA GLY A 127 17.81 -15.85 -24.38
C GLY A 127 17.38 -14.84 -23.29
N GLY A 128 17.22 -15.26 -22.03
CA GLY A 128 16.93 -14.36 -20.91
C GLY A 128 18.18 -13.66 -20.36
N GLN A 129 17.99 -12.55 -19.62
CA GLN A 129 19.12 -11.77 -19.07
C GLN A 129 19.91 -12.49 -17.97
N LEU A 130 19.32 -13.54 -17.38
CA LEU A 130 19.94 -14.35 -16.34
C LEU A 130 20.33 -15.75 -16.86
N ALA A 131 20.22 -16.00 -18.17
CA ALA A 131 20.48 -17.31 -18.77
C ALA A 131 21.87 -17.87 -18.42
N LYS A 132 22.88 -17.01 -18.29
CA LYS A 132 24.24 -17.42 -17.91
C LYS A 132 24.31 -18.06 -16.52
N PHE A 133 23.34 -17.82 -15.64
CA PHE A 133 23.25 -18.39 -14.30
C PHE A 133 22.28 -19.57 -14.22
N ALA A 134 21.72 -20.03 -15.34
CA ALA A 134 20.76 -21.15 -15.35
C ALA A 134 21.32 -22.43 -14.73
N TYR A 135 22.64 -22.62 -14.77
CA TYR A 135 23.34 -23.76 -14.17
C TYR A 135 23.25 -23.79 -12.64
N LEU A 136 22.94 -22.65 -11.98
CA LEU A 136 22.66 -22.61 -10.54
C LEU A 136 21.34 -23.31 -10.19
N ALA A 137 20.53 -23.64 -11.20
CA ALA A 137 19.33 -24.48 -11.13
C ALA A 137 18.42 -24.24 -9.90
N PRO A 138 18.01 -22.99 -9.61
CA PRO A 138 17.29 -22.71 -8.37
C PRO A 138 15.92 -23.37 -8.31
N SER A 139 15.59 -23.89 -7.13
CA SER A 139 14.20 -24.19 -6.76
C SER A 139 13.47 -22.87 -6.50
N ILE A 140 12.36 -22.61 -7.20
CA ILE A 140 11.63 -21.33 -7.16
C ILE A 140 10.20 -21.54 -6.66
N HIS A 141 9.91 -21.04 -5.47
CA HIS A 141 8.61 -21.23 -4.79
C HIS A 141 8.03 -19.90 -4.29
N VAL A 142 6.69 -19.79 -4.33
CA VAL A 142 5.98 -18.68 -3.67
C VAL A 142 5.32 -19.22 -2.41
N VAL A 143 5.74 -18.70 -1.26
CA VAL A 143 5.32 -19.14 0.07
C VAL A 143 4.51 -18.07 0.78
N ASN A 144 3.59 -18.45 1.66
CA ASN A 144 2.90 -17.55 2.59
C ASN A 144 3.48 -17.76 3.99
N MET A 145 4.24 -16.80 4.51
CA MET A 145 4.95 -16.95 5.79
C MET A 145 4.01 -17.13 7.00
N GLU A 146 2.72 -16.83 6.85
CA GLU A 146 1.68 -17.20 7.81
C GLU A 146 1.70 -18.70 8.12
N GLU A 147 1.97 -19.54 7.12
CA GLU A 147 2.01 -21.01 7.25
C GLU A 147 3.19 -21.49 8.11
N TRP A 148 4.12 -20.59 8.48
CA TRP A 148 5.22 -20.81 9.42
C TRP A 148 5.03 -20.05 10.75
N GLY A 149 3.78 -19.88 11.18
CA GLY A 149 3.44 -19.30 12.49
C GLY A 149 3.60 -17.78 12.60
N LEU A 150 3.99 -17.10 11.51
CA LEU A 150 4.03 -15.64 11.49
C LEU A 150 2.58 -15.10 11.56
N PRO A 151 2.25 -14.15 12.46
CA PRO A 151 0.90 -13.56 12.55
C PRO A 151 0.57 -12.62 11.38
N GLN A 152 1.06 -12.91 10.17
CA GLN A 152 0.97 -12.06 8.99
C GLN A 152 0.90 -12.87 7.69
N ARG A 153 -0.14 -12.59 6.89
CA ARG A 153 -0.26 -13.00 5.47
C ARG A 153 0.77 -12.26 4.61
N ARG A 154 1.99 -12.80 4.56
CA ARG A 154 3.13 -12.28 3.80
C ARG A 154 3.57 -13.29 2.76
N LYS A 155 3.12 -13.09 1.51
CA LYS A 155 3.54 -13.92 0.38
C LYS A 155 4.86 -13.44 -0.20
N ARG A 156 5.82 -14.34 -0.42
CA ARG A 156 7.15 -14.06 -1.00
C ARG A 156 7.62 -15.17 -1.92
N CYS A 157 8.45 -14.81 -2.89
CA CYS A 157 9.22 -15.72 -3.71
C CYS A 157 10.50 -16.09 -2.97
N LEU A 158 10.78 -17.37 -2.86
CA LEU A 158 12.09 -17.91 -2.49
C LEU A 158 12.69 -18.58 -3.73
N ALA A 159 13.97 -18.30 -3.96
CA ALA A 159 14.79 -18.97 -4.96
C ALA A 159 16.09 -19.43 -4.31
N GLY A 160 16.49 -20.67 -4.49
CA GLY A 160 17.72 -21.16 -3.86
C GLY A 160 18.06 -22.60 -4.19
N ASP A 161 19.22 -23.01 -3.73
CA ASP A 161 19.69 -24.40 -3.75
C ASP A 161 19.80 -24.90 -2.30
N PHE A 162 18.66 -25.32 -1.75
CA PHE A 162 18.51 -25.88 -0.42
C PHE A 162 17.28 -26.80 -0.38
N ASP A 163 17.14 -27.59 0.70
CA ASP A 163 16.03 -28.53 0.83
C ASP A 163 14.71 -27.81 1.12
N PHE A 164 14.01 -27.46 0.04
CA PHE A 164 12.70 -26.84 0.13
C PHE A 164 11.64 -27.81 0.67
N ALA A 165 11.75 -29.12 0.41
CA ALA A 165 10.80 -30.10 0.91
C ALA A 165 10.88 -30.21 2.44
N LEU A 166 12.07 -30.13 3.01
CA LEU A 166 12.28 -30.05 4.45
C LEU A 166 11.69 -28.77 5.04
N LEU A 167 11.89 -27.60 4.42
CA LEU A 167 11.26 -26.35 4.86
C LEU A 167 9.73 -26.44 4.89
N GLU A 168 9.14 -27.08 3.88
CA GLU A 168 7.69 -27.32 3.80
C GLU A 168 7.18 -28.23 4.92
N SER A 169 7.98 -29.22 5.33
CA SER A 169 7.62 -30.15 6.41
C SER A 169 7.36 -29.45 7.75
N TYR A 170 8.04 -28.32 8.00
CA TYR A 170 7.91 -27.55 9.24
C TYR A 170 6.55 -26.87 9.42
N ARG A 171 5.72 -26.81 8.39
CA ARG A 171 4.37 -26.22 8.49
C ARG A 171 3.43 -27.04 9.38
N ALA A 172 3.72 -28.33 9.55
CA ALA A 172 2.94 -29.21 10.40
C ALA A 172 3.01 -28.72 11.86
N ASN A 173 1.86 -28.54 12.51
CA ASN A 173 1.73 -28.25 13.94
C ASN A 173 2.16 -26.84 14.42
N LEU A 174 2.27 -25.86 13.53
CA LEU A 174 2.58 -24.48 13.95
C LEU A 174 1.33 -23.70 14.39
N ASN A 175 1.42 -23.07 15.57
CA ASN A 175 0.37 -22.23 16.12
C ASN A 175 0.20 -20.94 15.31
N GLN A 176 -0.95 -20.83 14.65
CA GLN A 176 -1.39 -19.62 13.98
C GLN A 176 -1.74 -18.54 15.00
N ARG A 177 -1.32 -17.31 14.72
CA ARG A 177 -1.54 -16.17 15.60
C ARG A 177 -2.27 -15.06 14.87
N THR A 178 -3.22 -14.45 15.57
CA THR A 178 -4.04 -13.38 15.06
C THR A 178 -3.44 -12.00 15.35
N LEU A 179 -3.92 -10.99 14.64
CA LEU A 179 -3.61 -9.59 14.91
C LEU A 179 -4.05 -9.21 16.33
N GLY A 180 -5.23 -9.66 16.76
CA GLY A 180 -5.77 -9.40 18.09
C GLY A 180 -4.89 -9.98 19.20
N GLU A 181 -4.49 -11.24 19.09
CA GLU A 181 -3.61 -11.88 20.07
C GLU A 181 -2.26 -11.16 20.17
N THR A 182 -1.67 -10.77 19.03
CA THR A 182 -0.40 -10.04 19.02
C THR A 182 -0.52 -8.67 19.70
N VAL A 183 -1.61 -7.94 19.46
CA VAL A 183 -1.88 -6.65 20.11
C VAL A 183 -2.13 -6.83 21.61
N ALA A 184 -2.92 -7.84 21.98
CA ALA A 184 -3.25 -8.14 23.38
C ALA A 184 -2.00 -8.52 24.18
N ALA A 185 -1.09 -9.31 23.60
CA ALA A 185 0.15 -9.74 24.24
C ALA A 185 1.07 -8.56 24.65
N LEU A 186 0.93 -7.40 24.00
CA LEU A 186 1.70 -6.19 24.29
C LEU A 186 0.99 -5.17 25.19
N SER A 187 -0.26 -5.45 25.62
CA SER A 187 -1.11 -4.48 26.31
C SER A 187 -1.02 -4.49 27.84
N GLY A 188 -0.63 -5.62 28.45
CA GLY A 188 -0.55 -5.79 29.90
C GLY A 188 0.59 -5.01 30.58
N GLU A 189 0.60 -4.97 31.91
CA GLU A 189 1.71 -4.38 32.68
C GLU A 189 3.02 -5.15 32.48
N VAL A 190 2.91 -6.47 32.36
CA VAL A 190 3.96 -7.35 31.83
C VAL A 190 3.54 -7.70 30.41
N VAL A 191 4.39 -7.36 29.46
CA VAL A 191 4.20 -7.70 28.06
C VAL A 191 4.78 -9.08 27.79
N HIS A 192 4.11 -9.83 26.94
CA HIS A 192 4.50 -11.18 26.53
C HIS A 192 4.82 -11.15 25.04
N ASP A 193 6.00 -11.62 24.66
CA ASP A 193 6.34 -11.81 23.26
C ASP A 193 5.44 -12.92 22.68
N PRO A 194 4.72 -12.64 21.58
CA PRO A 194 3.78 -13.62 21.04
C PRO A 194 4.49 -14.86 20.49
N ILE A 195 5.73 -14.76 20.03
CA ILE A 195 6.44 -15.82 19.30
C ILE A 195 7.49 -16.50 20.18
N TYR A 196 8.26 -15.72 20.93
CA TYR A 196 9.44 -16.21 21.65
C TYR A 196 9.23 -16.35 23.17
N GLY A 197 8.04 -15.99 23.67
CA GLY A 197 7.70 -16.14 25.09
C GLY A 197 8.43 -15.21 26.07
N ILE A 198 9.25 -14.27 25.57
CA ILE A 198 9.95 -13.25 26.38
C ILE A 198 8.92 -12.46 27.20
N LYS A 199 9.21 -12.24 28.48
CA LYS A 199 8.41 -11.38 29.36
C LYS A 199 9.21 -10.13 29.68
N LEU A 200 8.56 -8.97 29.63
CA LEU A 200 9.20 -7.68 29.89
C LEU A 200 8.20 -6.75 30.59
N ALA A 201 8.66 -5.87 31.49
CA ALA A 201 7.77 -4.83 32.00
C ALA A 201 7.40 -3.86 30.87
N ARG A 202 6.13 -3.42 30.80
CA ARG A 202 5.66 -2.51 29.75
C ARG A 202 6.45 -1.20 29.69
N ALA A 203 6.96 -0.72 30.83
CA ALA A 203 7.79 0.48 30.92
C ALA A 203 9.16 0.34 30.23
N GLU A 204 9.64 -0.88 30.03
CA GLU A 204 10.88 -1.18 29.33
C GLU A 204 10.68 -1.40 27.83
N LEU A 205 9.43 -1.60 27.39
CA LEU A 205 9.11 -1.83 26.00
C LEU A 205 9.34 -0.58 25.15
N VAL A 206 10.24 -0.69 24.19
CA VAL A 206 10.61 0.42 23.30
C VAL A 206 9.77 0.40 22.01
N ASP A 207 9.53 1.58 21.46
CA ASP A 207 8.77 1.81 20.21
C ASP A 207 7.29 1.38 20.29
N HIS A 208 6.76 1.22 21.51
CA HIS A 208 5.34 0.95 21.79
C HIS A 208 4.57 2.21 22.22
N VAL A 209 4.62 3.24 21.38
CA VAL A 209 3.88 4.49 21.60
C VAL A 209 2.57 4.44 20.85
N ILE A 210 1.45 4.46 21.58
CA ILE A 210 0.10 4.51 21.00
C ILE A 210 -0.11 5.89 20.38
N GLU A 211 -0.43 5.91 19.09
CA GLU A 211 -0.76 7.16 18.40
C GLU A 211 -2.14 7.68 18.84
N PRO A 212 -2.39 9.00 18.78
CA PRO A 212 -3.74 9.53 18.90
C PRO A 212 -4.68 8.85 17.91
N VAL A 213 -5.95 8.69 18.30
CA VAL A 213 -7.00 8.15 17.43
C VAL A 213 -7.14 8.99 16.15
N LEU A 214 -7.61 8.36 15.08
CA LEU A 214 -7.85 9.04 13.81
C LEU A 214 -8.95 10.08 13.98
N ASP A 215 -8.75 11.27 13.41
CA ASP A 215 -9.85 12.23 13.27
C ASP A 215 -10.86 11.75 12.21
N ALA A 216 -12.04 12.37 12.16
CA ALA A 216 -13.12 11.96 11.25
C ALA A 216 -12.70 11.98 9.76
N GLU A 217 -11.81 12.90 9.37
CA GLU A 217 -11.31 12.99 8.00
C GLU A 217 -10.29 11.89 7.72
N GLU A 218 -9.37 11.63 8.66
CA GLU A 218 -8.39 10.55 8.58
C GLU A 218 -9.05 9.17 8.53
N GLU A 219 -10.08 8.96 9.35
CA GLU A 219 -10.89 7.74 9.31
C GLU A 219 -11.54 7.58 7.94
N ARG A 220 -12.20 8.62 7.44
CA ARG A 220 -12.88 8.60 6.15
C ARG A 220 -11.91 8.31 5.00
N VAL A 221 -10.71 8.90 5.03
CA VAL A 221 -9.66 8.66 4.02
C VAL A 221 -9.19 7.21 4.07
N ASN A 222 -8.87 6.68 5.26
CA ASN A 222 -8.44 5.30 5.41
C ASN A 222 -9.54 4.32 4.98
N ARG A 223 -10.79 4.57 5.36
CA ARG A 223 -11.94 3.76 4.99
C ARG A 223 -12.10 3.72 3.47
N ALA A 224 -12.14 4.88 2.82
CA ALA A 224 -12.24 4.96 1.35
C ALA A 224 -11.05 4.30 0.64
N ALA A 225 -9.83 4.52 1.13
CA ALA A 225 -8.62 3.89 0.57
C ALA A 225 -8.67 2.35 0.63
N LYS A 226 -9.44 1.77 1.56
CA LYS A 226 -9.62 0.32 1.68
C LYS A 226 -10.85 -0.17 0.95
N THR A 227 -12.01 0.46 1.11
CA THR A 227 -13.31 -0.08 0.67
C THR A 227 -13.70 0.34 -0.74
N THR A 228 -13.21 1.48 -1.22
CA THR A 228 -13.59 2.07 -2.51
C THR A 228 -12.38 2.36 -3.42
N HIS A 229 -11.25 1.68 -3.19
CA HIS A 229 -10.04 1.89 -3.99
C HIS A 229 -10.28 1.64 -5.49
N THR A 230 -9.63 2.45 -6.30
CA THR A 230 -9.84 2.54 -7.75
C THR A 230 -9.25 1.36 -8.52
N VAL A 231 -8.04 0.95 -8.15
CA VAL A 231 -7.25 -0.08 -8.84
C VAL A 231 -7.31 -1.45 -8.14
N TYR A 232 -7.48 -1.46 -6.82
CA TYR A 232 -7.29 -2.66 -6.02
C TYR A 232 -8.61 -3.10 -5.41
N ASN A 233 -8.70 -4.38 -5.12
CA ASN A 233 -9.87 -4.94 -4.45
C ASN A 233 -10.11 -4.29 -3.09
N ALA A 234 -11.39 -4.25 -2.72
CA ALA A 234 -11.84 -3.79 -1.43
C ALA A 234 -11.17 -4.60 -0.31
N MET A 235 -10.76 -3.90 0.74
CA MET A 235 -10.23 -4.45 1.98
C MET A 235 -11.15 -4.06 3.13
N ARG A 236 -11.11 -4.83 4.21
CA ARG A 236 -11.86 -4.51 5.43
C ARG A 236 -11.31 -3.24 6.08
N PHE A 237 -12.21 -2.46 6.65
CA PHE A 237 -11.90 -1.35 7.54
C PHE A 237 -12.88 -1.41 8.73
N PRO A 238 -12.41 -1.46 9.99
CA PRO A 238 -10.99 -1.62 10.39
C PRO A 238 -10.41 -2.98 9.93
N ASP A 239 -9.10 -3.14 10.07
CA ASP A 239 -8.45 -4.44 9.92
C ASP A 239 -8.95 -5.38 11.04
N PRO A 240 -9.35 -6.62 10.70
CA PRO A 240 -9.98 -7.53 11.65
C PRO A 240 -8.95 -8.13 12.62
N LEU A 241 -9.31 -8.18 13.91
CA LEU A 241 -8.46 -8.72 14.97
C LEU A 241 -8.49 -10.26 15.04
N ASP A 242 -9.53 -10.89 14.50
CA ASP A 242 -9.82 -12.34 14.56
C ASP A 242 -8.95 -13.23 13.67
N ARG A 243 -7.95 -12.66 12.99
CA ARG A 243 -7.09 -13.35 12.02
C ARG A 243 -5.74 -12.69 11.94
N SER A 244 -4.77 -13.34 11.32
CA SER A 244 -3.45 -12.75 11.04
C SER A 244 -3.55 -11.42 10.28
N VAL A 245 -2.58 -10.54 10.43
CA VAL A 245 -2.59 -9.26 9.71
C VAL A 245 -2.24 -9.47 8.23
N ARG A 246 -2.69 -8.59 7.35
CA ARG A 246 -2.12 -8.52 5.98
C ARG A 246 -0.68 -8.02 6.03
N THR A 247 0.08 -8.20 4.94
CA THR A 247 1.48 -7.74 4.83
C THR A 247 1.73 -6.35 5.44
N ILE A 248 2.67 -6.27 6.38
CA ILE A 248 3.19 -5.02 6.92
C ILE A 248 4.14 -4.42 5.89
N THR A 249 3.84 -3.19 5.46
CA THR A 249 4.60 -2.47 4.43
C THR A 249 5.57 -1.47 5.03
N ALA A 250 6.60 -1.13 4.27
CA ALA A 250 7.60 -0.13 4.66
C ALA A 250 7.07 1.31 4.61
N THR A 251 6.20 1.59 3.64
CA THR A 251 5.50 2.87 3.52
C THR A 251 4.13 2.76 4.18
N CYS A 252 3.91 3.53 5.23
CA CYS A 252 2.63 3.63 5.92
C CYS A 252 2.45 5.07 6.39
N THR A 253 1.68 5.86 5.63
CA THR A 253 1.29 7.20 6.10
C THR A 253 0.13 7.07 7.09
N ARG A 254 -0.24 8.14 7.78
CA ARG A 254 -1.39 8.11 8.69
C ARG A 254 -2.71 7.80 7.99
N VAL A 255 -2.77 8.11 6.69
CA VAL A 255 -3.93 7.96 5.82
C VAL A 255 -3.54 7.32 4.49
N SER A 256 -3.36 5.99 4.49
CA SER A 256 -3.17 5.23 3.25
C SER A 256 -3.84 3.86 3.30
N ARG A 257 -3.93 3.23 2.13
CA ARG A 257 -4.52 1.90 1.97
C ARG A 257 -3.76 0.83 2.76
N GLU A 258 -2.44 1.01 2.86
CA GLU A 258 -1.49 0.12 3.51
C GLU A 258 -1.50 0.26 5.04
N SER A 259 -2.11 1.31 5.57
CA SER A 259 -2.17 1.57 7.01
C SER A 259 -3.05 0.55 7.72
N VAL A 260 -2.47 -0.22 8.63
CA VAL A 260 -3.22 -1.15 9.47
C VAL A 260 -3.93 -0.33 10.53
N VAL A 261 -5.25 -0.37 10.52
CA VAL A 261 -6.11 0.44 11.40
C VAL A 261 -7.01 -0.50 12.17
N ILE A 262 -6.99 -0.42 13.49
CA ILE A 262 -7.80 -1.25 14.39
C ILE A 262 -8.71 -0.37 15.24
N ALA A 263 -9.73 -0.97 15.85
CA ALA A 263 -10.52 -0.28 16.87
C ALA A 263 -9.61 0.14 18.04
N ALA A 264 -9.81 1.34 18.56
CA ALA A 264 -9.10 1.82 19.74
C ALA A 264 -9.77 1.22 20.99
N PRO A 265 -9.08 0.41 21.79
CA PRO A 265 -9.71 -0.24 22.95
C PRO A 265 -10.12 0.77 24.04
N GLU A 266 -9.47 1.92 24.10
CA GLU A 266 -9.70 2.95 25.13
C GLU A 266 -10.80 3.95 24.76
N THR A 267 -11.32 3.92 23.54
CA THR A 267 -12.32 4.91 23.08
C THR A 267 -13.30 4.26 22.11
N ASP A 268 -14.54 4.11 22.56
CA ASP A 268 -15.60 3.49 21.76
C ASP A 268 -15.84 4.25 20.44
N GLY A 269 -16.07 3.49 19.37
CA GLY A 269 -16.22 4.02 18.02
C GLY A 269 -14.97 4.65 17.39
N ALA A 270 -13.84 4.72 18.09
CA ALA A 270 -12.61 5.31 17.56
C ALA A 270 -11.65 4.27 16.97
N TYR A 271 -10.76 4.74 16.10
CA TYR A 271 -9.79 3.89 15.42
C TYR A 271 -8.36 4.42 15.60
N ARG A 272 -7.39 3.51 15.69
CA ARG A 272 -5.96 3.84 15.75
C ARG A 272 -5.14 3.01 14.79
N ARG A 273 -3.93 3.47 14.50
CA ARG A 273 -2.91 2.67 13.82
C ARG A 273 -2.18 1.77 14.82
N LEU A 274 -1.47 0.79 14.27
CA LEU A 274 -0.51 0.00 15.04
C LEU A 274 0.71 0.84 15.44
N THR A 275 1.22 0.60 16.65
CA THR A 275 2.54 1.07 17.10
C THR A 275 3.67 0.43 16.29
N LEU A 276 4.87 1.01 16.33
CA LEU A 276 6.04 0.39 15.71
C LEU A 276 6.34 -0.99 16.31
N ARG A 277 6.23 -1.15 17.63
CA ARG A 277 6.43 -2.45 18.29
C ARG A 277 5.40 -3.49 17.88
N GLU A 278 4.11 -3.16 17.81
CA GLU A 278 3.08 -4.07 17.30
C GLU A 278 3.42 -4.53 15.87
N ARG A 279 3.88 -3.60 15.01
CA ARG A 279 4.30 -3.94 13.64
C ARG A 279 5.54 -4.83 13.61
N ALA A 280 6.51 -4.61 14.49
CA ALA A 280 7.73 -5.41 14.60
C ALA A 280 7.41 -6.84 15.07
N SER A 281 6.57 -7.00 16.09
CA SER A 281 6.11 -8.30 16.56
C SER A 281 5.29 -9.04 15.50
N LEU A 282 4.45 -8.32 14.73
CA LEU A 282 3.74 -8.91 13.58
C LEU A 282 4.68 -9.31 12.42
N GLN A 283 5.86 -8.69 12.34
CA GLN A 283 6.95 -9.08 11.45
C GLN A 283 7.83 -10.18 12.03
N GLY A 284 7.53 -10.68 13.22
CA GLY A 284 8.25 -11.78 13.84
C GLY A 284 9.49 -11.38 14.62
N PHE A 285 9.75 -10.08 14.85
CA PHE A 285 10.89 -9.67 15.68
C PHE A 285 10.61 -9.88 17.17
N PRO A 286 11.61 -10.34 17.95
CA PRO A 286 11.55 -10.33 19.41
C PRO A 286 11.22 -8.93 19.95
N ILE A 287 10.42 -8.84 21.02
CA ILE A 287 10.08 -7.56 21.66
C ILE A 287 11.31 -6.79 22.19
N THR A 288 12.43 -7.49 22.38
CA THR A 288 13.73 -6.94 22.81
C THR A 288 14.60 -6.45 21.65
N PHE A 289 14.25 -6.74 20.39
CA PHE A 289 14.96 -6.22 19.22
C PHE A 289 14.71 -4.71 19.05
N GLN A 290 15.76 -3.91 18.94
CA GLN A 290 15.70 -2.44 18.94
C GLN A 290 15.85 -1.85 17.54
N PHE A 291 15.14 -0.76 17.22
CA PHE A 291 15.22 -0.10 15.91
C PHE A 291 15.86 1.30 16.03
N PHE A 292 17.04 1.49 15.45
CA PHE A 292 17.82 2.73 15.51
C PHE A 292 17.54 3.59 14.28
N GLY A 293 16.60 4.53 14.42
CA GLY A 293 16.20 5.42 13.32
C GLY A 293 15.81 6.80 13.83
N SER A 294 16.18 7.83 13.07
CA SER A 294 15.98 9.24 13.46
C SER A 294 14.53 9.73 13.39
N SER A 295 13.60 8.94 12.85
CA SER A 295 12.18 9.28 12.79
C SER A 295 11.29 8.04 12.78
N HIS A 296 10.03 8.23 13.19
CA HIS A 296 9.01 7.19 13.19
C HIS A 296 8.85 6.54 11.80
N GLY A 297 8.85 7.36 10.75
CA GLY A 297 8.78 6.89 9.36
C GLY A 297 9.97 6.01 8.94
N ARG A 298 11.21 6.35 9.34
CA ARG A 298 12.39 5.52 9.05
C ARG A 298 12.33 4.17 9.76
N LYS A 299 11.94 4.15 11.05
CA LYS A 299 11.74 2.89 11.79
C LYS A 299 10.65 2.02 11.16
N ALA A 300 9.54 2.63 10.75
CA ALA A 300 8.47 1.97 10.01
C ALA A 300 8.94 1.34 8.70
N THR A 301 9.80 2.04 7.93
CA THR A 301 10.39 1.54 6.69
C THR A 301 11.29 0.34 6.94
N MET A 302 12.15 0.43 7.95
CA MET A 302 13.02 -0.68 8.37
C MET A 302 12.23 -1.95 8.71
N ILE A 303 11.19 -1.83 9.54
CA ILE A 303 10.34 -2.97 9.94
C ILE A 303 9.64 -3.60 8.72
N GLY A 304 9.04 -2.78 7.84
CA GLY A 304 8.25 -3.28 6.71
C GLY A 304 9.09 -3.93 5.60
N ASN A 305 10.33 -3.47 5.40
CA ASN A 305 11.26 -4.04 4.42
C ASN A 305 11.91 -5.34 4.88
N ALA A 306 11.99 -5.58 6.19
CA ALA A 306 12.66 -6.76 6.72
C ALA A 306 12.05 -8.09 6.23
N VAL A 307 12.92 -9.09 6.06
CA VAL A 307 12.49 -10.49 6.09
C VAL A 307 12.14 -10.86 7.53
N PRO A 308 11.01 -11.54 7.79
CA PRO A 308 10.66 -11.98 9.13
C PRO A 308 11.73 -12.93 9.71
N PRO A 309 12.31 -12.64 10.88
CA PRO A 309 13.37 -13.47 11.44
C PRO A 309 12.85 -14.85 11.86
N LEU A 310 11.59 -14.98 12.30
CA LEU A 310 10.96 -16.28 12.55
C LEU A 310 10.96 -17.17 11.28
N PHE A 311 10.69 -16.58 10.10
CA PHE A 311 10.71 -17.35 8.86
C PHE A 311 12.15 -17.68 8.43
N ALA A 312 13.08 -16.73 8.59
CA ALA A 312 14.49 -16.98 8.33
C ALA A 312 15.09 -18.08 9.24
N TYR A 313 14.59 -18.23 10.47
CA TYR A 313 14.94 -19.34 11.38
C TYR A 313 14.58 -20.71 10.80
N TYR A 314 13.38 -20.85 10.24
CA TYR A 314 12.98 -22.10 9.59
C TYR A 314 13.80 -22.37 8.32
N VAL A 315 14.10 -21.34 7.53
CA VAL A 315 15.00 -21.50 6.37
C VAL A 315 16.40 -21.93 6.82
N GLY A 316 16.93 -21.33 7.89
CA GLY A 316 18.24 -21.70 8.45
C GLY A 316 18.30 -23.16 8.88
N ASN A 317 17.29 -23.65 9.59
CA ASN A 317 17.18 -25.06 9.97
C ASN A 317 17.08 -26.00 8.77
N ALA A 318 16.30 -25.62 7.73
CA ALA A 318 16.23 -26.40 6.50
C ALA A 318 17.58 -26.46 5.79
N CYS A 319 18.35 -25.36 5.78
CA CYS A 319 19.70 -25.34 5.25
C CYS A 319 20.67 -26.24 6.05
N LEU A 320 20.49 -26.33 7.37
CA LEU A 320 21.27 -27.25 8.22
C LEU A 320 20.85 -28.72 8.08
N GLY A 321 19.70 -29.00 7.47
CA GLY A 321 19.15 -30.34 7.39
C GLY A 321 18.49 -30.82 8.70
N THR A 322 18.09 -29.91 9.57
CA THR A 322 17.40 -30.23 10.84
C THR A 322 16.05 -30.89 10.52
N THR A 323 15.80 -32.10 11.02
CA THR A 323 14.51 -32.77 10.80
C THR A 323 13.38 -32.07 11.55
N LEU A 324 12.11 -32.39 11.24
CA LEU A 324 10.98 -31.83 11.98
C LEU A 324 11.02 -32.25 13.46
N GLU A 325 11.47 -33.48 13.72
CA GLU A 325 11.58 -34.06 15.07
C GLU A 325 12.66 -33.36 15.91
N ASP A 326 13.74 -32.91 15.27
CA ASP A 326 14.86 -32.24 15.93
C ASP A 326 14.74 -30.70 15.92
N LEU A 327 13.70 -30.14 15.30
CA LEU A 327 13.52 -28.70 15.15
C LEU A 327 13.18 -28.05 16.51
N PRO A 328 14.06 -27.19 17.07
CA PRO A 328 13.78 -26.56 18.35
C PRO A 328 12.61 -25.57 18.28
N ASP A 329 11.85 -25.42 19.37
CA ASP A 329 10.85 -24.35 19.44
C ASP A 329 11.57 -22.98 19.48
N PRO A 330 11.10 -21.96 18.74
CA PRO A 330 11.69 -20.62 18.79
C PRO A 330 11.85 -20.05 20.21
N CYS A 331 11.00 -20.42 21.17
CA CYS A 331 11.10 -20.02 22.57
C CYS A 331 12.32 -20.64 23.28
N GLU A 332 12.79 -21.80 22.84
CA GLU A 332 13.92 -22.51 23.45
C GLU A 332 15.25 -21.94 22.98
N VAL A 333 15.31 -21.47 21.73
CA VAL A 333 16.54 -20.95 21.11
C VAL A 333 16.69 -19.43 21.23
N ILE A 334 15.67 -18.71 21.73
CA ILE A 334 15.75 -17.25 21.87
C ILE A 334 16.91 -16.80 22.78
N GLY A 335 17.39 -17.67 23.68
CA GLY A 335 18.58 -17.41 24.49
C GLY A 335 19.88 -17.24 23.69
N LEU A 336 19.92 -17.68 22.43
CA LEU A 336 21.03 -17.40 21.51
C LEU A 336 21.05 -15.93 21.06
N PHE A 337 19.90 -15.26 21.07
CA PHE A 337 19.83 -13.83 20.81
C PHE A 337 20.18 -13.04 22.08
N SER A 338 21.20 -12.19 21.98
CA SER A 338 21.62 -11.29 23.06
C SER A 338 21.17 -9.87 22.76
N PRO A 339 20.10 -9.36 23.39
CA PRO A 339 19.62 -8.00 23.17
C PRO A 339 20.71 -6.95 23.39
N THR A 340 20.59 -5.81 22.73
CA THR A 340 21.46 -4.66 22.99
C THR A 340 20.98 -3.90 24.24
N ASP A 341 21.91 -3.44 25.06
CA ASP A 341 21.63 -2.54 26.19
C ASP A 341 21.43 -1.09 25.71
N GLU A 342 21.81 -0.78 24.47
CA GLU A 342 21.62 0.55 23.90
C GLU A 342 20.14 0.83 23.64
N ARG A 343 19.64 1.93 24.21
CA ARG A 343 18.28 2.40 23.92
C ARG A 343 18.28 3.20 22.61
N PRO A 344 17.41 2.85 21.65
CA PRO A 344 17.28 3.64 20.43
C PRO A 344 16.62 4.99 20.72
N PRO A 345 16.82 6.01 19.87
CA PRO A 345 16.20 7.31 20.04
C PRO A 345 14.67 7.20 20.03
N VAL A 346 14.02 7.93 20.96
CA VAL A 346 12.57 8.08 20.98
C VAL A 346 12.16 8.90 19.76
N THR A 347 11.21 8.38 18.99
CA THR A 347 10.73 9.07 17.79
C THR A 347 9.30 9.56 18.00
N ARG A 348 9.03 10.79 17.56
CA ARG A 348 7.71 11.39 17.67
C ARG A 348 6.75 10.69 16.71
N VAL A 349 5.63 10.19 17.25
CA VAL A 349 4.53 9.64 16.47
C VAL A 349 3.83 10.71 15.62
N ASP A 350 3.05 10.26 14.64
CA ASP A 350 2.18 11.18 13.92
C ASP A 350 1.02 11.64 14.79
N LEU A 351 0.63 12.89 14.58
CA LEU A 351 -0.51 13.51 15.26
C LEU A 351 -1.64 13.67 14.26
N ALA A 352 -2.87 13.59 14.76
CA ALA A 352 -4.06 13.96 14.00
C ALA A 352 -3.98 15.44 13.59
N GLY A 353 -4.70 15.83 12.54
CA GLY A 353 -4.75 17.23 12.11
C GLY A 353 -3.47 17.76 11.44
N LYS A 354 -2.41 16.95 11.25
CA LYS A 354 -1.20 17.38 10.54
C LYS A 354 -1.53 17.86 9.13
N ARG A 355 -0.82 18.90 8.68
CA ARG A 355 -0.89 19.42 7.30
C ARG A 355 -0.43 18.37 6.30
N TYR A 356 -1.09 18.35 5.15
CA TYR A 356 -0.64 17.58 4.01
C TYR A 356 0.23 18.43 3.08
N PRO A 357 1.06 17.80 2.22
CA PRO A 357 1.75 18.51 1.15
C PRO A 357 0.78 19.32 0.29
N ALA A 358 1.18 20.53 -0.12
CA ALA A 358 0.33 21.43 -0.91
C ALA A 358 -0.12 20.80 -2.25
N ASP A 359 0.67 19.87 -2.78
CA ASP A 359 0.43 19.13 -4.02
C ASP A 359 -0.31 17.79 -3.82
N ARG A 360 -0.80 17.51 -2.60
CA ARG A 360 -1.59 16.30 -2.33
C ARG A 360 -2.90 16.38 -3.11
N THR A 361 -3.14 15.38 -3.93
CA THR A 361 -4.39 15.28 -4.69
C THR A 361 -5.55 14.82 -3.81
N PHE A 362 -6.75 15.30 -4.11
CA PHE A 362 -8.01 14.77 -3.61
C PHE A 362 -8.59 13.87 -4.70
N ARG A 363 -9.06 12.67 -4.33
CA ARG A 363 -9.75 11.76 -5.24
C ARG A 363 -10.60 10.80 -4.43
N PHE A 364 -11.90 11.00 -4.42
CA PHE A 364 -12.83 10.17 -3.67
C PHE A 364 -14.12 9.95 -4.46
N SER A 365 -14.68 8.74 -4.35
CA SER A 365 -15.97 8.45 -4.96
C SER A 365 -17.07 9.30 -4.32
N ILE A 366 -17.96 9.84 -5.16
CA ILE A 366 -19.17 10.51 -4.70
C ILE A 366 -20.06 9.45 -4.01
N PRO A 367 -20.60 9.70 -2.81
CA PRO A 367 -21.54 8.82 -2.14
C PRO A 367 -22.68 8.41 -3.08
N THR A 368 -23.18 7.19 -2.92
CA THR A 368 -24.25 6.55 -3.72
C THR A 368 -23.98 6.35 -5.22
N LEU A 369 -22.92 6.96 -5.75
CA LEU A 369 -22.40 6.80 -7.10
C LEU A 369 -21.15 5.91 -7.18
N ASN A 370 -20.94 5.03 -6.20
CA ASN A 370 -19.94 3.96 -6.27
C ASN A 370 -20.63 2.60 -6.41
N PHE A 371 -20.45 1.95 -7.56
CA PHE A 371 -21.15 0.72 -7.92
C PHE A 371 -20.26 -0.53 -7.89
N LYS A 372 -19.11 -0.47 -7.19
CA LYS A 372 -18.08 -1.53 -7.14
C LYS A 372 -17.50 -1.86 -8.53
N SER A 373 -16.51 -2.75 -8.58
CA SER A 373 -15.91 -3.30 -9.83
C SER A 373 -15.52 -2.23 -10.86
N GLY A 374 -14.87 -1.16 -10.42
CA GLY A 374 -14.39 -0.08 -11.29
C GLY A 374 -15.44 0.94 -11.75
N VAL A 375 -16.74 0.71 -11.55
CA VAL A 375 -17.82 1.63 -11.99
C VAL A 375 -18.17 2.62 -10.90
N ARG A 376 -17.84 3.91 -11.08
CA ARG A 376 -18.05 4.96 -10.07
C ARG A 376 -17.85 6.37 -10.61
N PHE A 377 -18.42 7.35 -9.91
CA PHE A 377 -18.12 8.77 -10.11
C PHE A 377 -17.20 9.25 -8.98
N GLU A 378 -16.20 10.06 -9.31
CA GLU A 378 -15.26 10.62 -8.33
C GLU A 378 -15.19 12.14 -8.46
N LEU A 379 -15.17 12.84 -7.32
CA LEU A 379 -14.64 14.20 -7.26
C LEU A 379 -13.13 14.09 -7.08
N ALA A 380 -12.39 14.71 -7.97
CA ALA A 380 -10.94 14.66 -7.96
C ALA A 380 -10.34 16.01 -8.30
N ASN A 381 -9.06 16.17 -7.99
CA ASN A 381 -8.26 17.22 -8.57
C ASN A 381 -6.99 16.68 -9.23
N LYS A 382 -6.43 17.47 -10.15
CA LYS A 382 -5.14 17.20 -10.80
C LYS A 382 -4.07 18.16 -10.30
N ARG A 383 -2.82 17.69 -10.33
CA ARG A 383 -1.64 18.55 -10.08
C ARG A 383 -1.56 19.62 -11.17
N GLY A 384 -1.42 20.89 -10.77
CA GLY A 384 -1.21 22.02 -11.67
C GLY A 384 -0.46 23.15 -10.95
N ASP A 385 0.32 23.94 -11.69
CA ASP A 385 1.37 24.81 -11.13
C ASP A 385 0.91 26.10 -10.43
N THR A 386 -0.39 26.28 -10.13
CA THR A 386 -0.85 27.48 -9.37
C THR A 386 -2.25 27.36 -8.76
N CYS A 387 -3.12 26.51 -9.32
CA CYS A 387 -4.44 26.18 -8.78
C CYS A 387 -4.82 24.78 -9.28
N PRO A 388 -5.16 23.81 -8.41
CA PRO A 388 -5.51 22.47 -8.86
C PRO A 388 -6.88 22.48 -9.54
N ASP A 389 -6.95 21.78 -10.66
CA ASP A 389 -8.16 21.61 -11.47
C ASP A 389 -9.07 20.56 -10.83
N TRP A 390 -10.14 21.02 -10.17
CA TRP A 390 -11.19 20.18 -9.59
C TRP A 390 -12.21 19.78 -10.64
N HIS A 391 -12.56 18.50 -10.68
CA HIS A 391 -13.50 17.95 -11.64
C HIS A 391 -14.17 16.68 -11.10
N VAL A 392 -15.31 16.33 -11.67
CA VAL A 392 -15.97 15.04 -11.53
C VAL A 392 -15.67 14.20 -12.76
N ALA A 393 -15.28 12.94 -12.55
CA ALA A 393 -15.05 11.99 -13.63
C ALA A 393 -15.83 10.70 -13.40
N PHE A 394 -16.27 10.08 -14.50
CA PHE A 394 -16.92 8.78 -14.49
C PHE A 394 -15.92 7.70 -14.90
N TYR A 395 -15.71 6.71 -14.02
CA TYR A 395 -14.84 5.57 -14.26
C TYR A 395 -15.69 4.32 -14.45
N PHE A 396 -15.31 3.45 -15.39
CA PHE A 396 -15.92 2.14 -15.58
C PHE A 396 -14.96 1.15 -16.25
N GLY A 397 -15.33 -0.13 -16.29
CA GLY A 397 -14.46 -1.21 -16.77
C GLY A 397 -13.83 -2.02 -15.64
N HIS A 398 -13.05 -3.03 -15.98
CA HIS A 398 -12.39 -3.90 -15.00
C HIS A 398 -11.01 -3.36 -14.60
N SER A 399 -10.43 -3.89 -13.52
CA SER A 399 -9.17 -3.37 -12.93
C SER A 399 -7.97 -3.28 -13.89
N LYS A 400 -7.98 -4.06 -14.98
CA LYS A 400 -6.93 -4.04 -16.03
C LYS A 400 -7.23 -3.11 -17.23
N ASP A 401 -8.43 -2.56 -17.33
CA ASP A 401 -8.87 -1.68 -18.43
C ASP A 401 -9.99 -0.75 -17.93
N ILE A 402 -9.60 0.22 -17.09
CA ILE A 402 -10.51 1.24 -16.57
C ILE A 402 -10.57 2.37 -17.60
N LYS A 403 -11.77 2.64 -18.12
CA LYS A 403 -12.09 3.81 -18.94
C LYS A 403 -12.53 4.97 -18.05
N VAL A 404 -12.31 6.19 -18.54
CA VAL A 404 -12.62 7.44 -17.83
C VAL A 404 -13.33 8.40 -18.77
N LEU A 405 -14.50 8.90 -18.38
CA LEU A 405 -15.15 10.04 -19.04
C LEU A 405 -14.97 11.28 -18.17
N SER A 406 -14.58 12.38 -18.79
CA SER A 406 -14.34 13.65 -18.08
C SER A 406 -15.63 14.44 -17.85
N LEU A 407 -16.75 14.06 -18.48
CA LEU A 407 -18.07 14.68 -18.29
C LEU A 407 -18.01 16.20 -18.56
N GLY A 408 -17.60 16.57 -19.78
CA GLY A 408 -17.37 17.96 -20.18
C GLY A 408 -18.64 18.79 -20.41
N GLY A 409 -18.49 20.01 -20.95
CA GLY A 409 -19.59 20.96 -21.13
C GLY A 409 -20.79 20.46 -21.94
N GLY A 410 -20.58 19.53 -22.89
CA GLY A 410 -21.65 18.90 -23.67
C GLY A 410 -22.33 17.70 -23.00
N CYS A 411 -21.78 17.18 -21.89
CA CYS A 411 -22.29 15.98 -21.23
C CYS A 411 -23.73 16.16 -20.73
N LEU A 412 -24.02 17.32 -20.10
CA LEU A 412 -25.37 17.61 -19.61
C LEU A 412 -26.36 17.69 -20.77
N GLU A 413 -26.01 18.36 -21.85
CA GLU A 413 -26.86 18.50 -23.04
C GLU A 413 -27.14 17.13 -23.69
N ALA A 414 -26.11 16.30 -23.84
CA ALA A 414 -26.22 14.94 -24.37
C ALA A 414 -27.18 14.07 -23.53
N VAL A 415 -27.19 14.22 -22.21
CA VAL A 415 -28.19 13.53 -21.39
C VAL A 415 -29.58 14.13 -21.60
N MET A 416 -29.73 15.45 -21.45
CA MET A 416 -31.02 16.14 -21.48
C MET A 416 -31.78 15.98 -22.80
N CYS A 417 -31.10 16.01 -23.95
CA CYS A 417 -31.75 15.93 -25.26
C CYS A 417 -32.46 14.59 -25.53
N THR A 418 -32.17 13.56 -24.73
CA THR A 418 -32.77 12.22 -24.85
C THR A 418 -33.90 11.96 -23.86
N LEU A 419 -34.11 12.86 -22.88
CA LEU A 419 -35.10 12.64 -21.82
C LEU A 419 -36.49 13.16 -22.20
N PRO A 420 -37.58 12.50 -21.76
CA PRO A 420 -38.93 12.98 -21.97
C PRO A 420 -39.19 14.34 -21.27
N PRO A 421 -40.08 15.20 -21.82
CA PRO A 421 -40.39 16.52 -21.24
C PRO A 421 -40.83 16.50 -19.77
N LYS A 422 -41.57 15.45 -19.37
CA LYS A 422 -41.99 15.26 -17.97
C LYS A 422 -40.79 15.12 -17.03
N ILE A 423 -39.82 14.29 -17.41
CA ILE A 423 -38.60 14.05 -16.63
C ILE A 423 -37.73 15.32 -16.60
N LEU A 424 -37.60 16.02 -17.73
CA LEU A 424 -36.88 17.31 -17.78
C LEU A 424 -37.45 18.34 -16.80
N THR A 425 -38.78 18.41 -16.70
CA THR A 425 -39.47 19.31 -15.75
C THR A 425 -39.15 18.91 -14.30
N GLN A 426 -39.15 17.62 -13.99
CA GLN A 426 -38.83 17.09 -12.67
C GLN A 426 -37.37 17.35 -12.25
N LEU A 427 -36.43 17.24 -13.20
CA LEU A 427 -35.00 17.44 -12.95
C LEU A 427 -34.60 18.91 -12.77
N ALA A 428 -35.43 19.86 -13.22
CA ALA A 428 -35.09 21.28 -13.21
C ALA A 428 -34.75 21.80 -11.80
N ALA A 429 -35.58 21.49 -10.79
CA ALA A 429 -35.36 21.98 -9.43
C ALA A 429 -34.12 21.35 -8.74
N PRO A 430 -33.90 20.02 -8.80
CA PRO A 430 -32.66 19.42 -8.29
C PRO A 430 -31.39 19.92 -8.99
N ILE A 431 -31.41 20.09 -10.32
CA ILE A 431 -30.26 20.62 -11.08
C ILE A 431 -29.92 22.04 -10.63
N GLU A 432 -30.92 22.91 -10.49
CA GLU A 432 -30.71 24.30 -10.07
C GLU A 432 -30.27 24.38 -8.60
N GLY A 433 -30.78 23.48 -7.75
CA GLY A 433 -30.26 23.28 -6.40
C GLY A 433 -28.78 22.90 -6.38
N LEU A 434 -28.37 21.93 -7.20
CA LEU A 434 -26.98 21.50 -7.33
C LEU A 434 -26.08 22.65 -7.81
N ARG A 435 -26.50 23.41 -8.83
CA ARG A 435 -25.77 24.60 -9.30
C ARG A 435 -25.52 25.59 -8.18
N ARG A 436 -26.56 25.94 -7.40
CA ARG A 436 -26.42 26.84 -6.24
C ARG A 436 -25.47 26.29 -5.19
N ALA A 437 -25.54 25.00 -4.89
CA ALA A 437 -24.65 24.36 -3.93
C ALA A 437 -23.18 24.45 -4.36
N VAL A 438 -22.87 24.18 -5.64
CA VAL A 438 -21.51 24.29 -6.19
C VAL A 438 -21.04 25.75 -6.22
N ARG A 439 -21.89 26.69 -6.61
CA ARG A 439 -21.54 28.14 -6.61
C ARG A 439 -21.28 28.69 -5.21
N LYS A 440 -21.96 28.16 -4.19
CA LYS A 440 -21.73 28.52 -2.80
C LYS A 440 -20.44 27.91 -2.24
N ALA A 441 -19.93 26.84 -2.85
CA ALA A 441 -18.69 26.22 -2.40
C ALA A 441 -17.49 27.14 -2.67
N ASP A 442 -16.60 27.27 -1.70
CA ASP A 442 -15.36 28.03 -1.83
C ASP A 442 -14.30 27.21 -2.60
N VAL A 443 -14.54 27.03 -3.90
CA VAL A 443 -13.70 26.20 -4.80
C VAL A 443 -12.25 26.68 -4.80
N LYS A 444 -12.03 28.00 -4.74
CA LYS A 444 -10.70 28.61 -4.76
C LYS A 444 -9.85 28.18 -3.55
N ARG A 445 -10.49 27.92 -2.41
CA ARG A 445 -9.81 27.49 -1.19
C ARG A 445 -9.92 25.99 -0.90
N LEU A 446 -10.61 25.20 -1.74
CA LEU A 446 -10.77 23.76 -1.53
C LEU A 446 -9.42 23.04 -1.33
N GLN A 447 -8.38 23.41 -2.06
CA GLN A 447 -7.05 22.81 -1.89
C GLN A 447 -6.39 23.22 -0.58
N ASP A 448 -6.49 24.48 -0.17
CA ASP A 448 -5.94 24.97 1.09
C ASP A 448 -6.62 24.30 2.28
N VAL A 449 -7.93 24.08 2.19
CA VAL A 449 -8.71 23.36 3.20
C VAL A 449 -8.35 21.87 3.17
N TRP A 450 -8.28 21.25 1.99
CA TRP A 450 -7.87 19.85 1.82
C TRP A 450 -6.51 19.56 2.46
N THR A 451 -5.55 20.43 2.22
CA THR A 451 -4.17 20.29 2.71
C THR A 451 -3.99 20.77 4.15
N ARG A 452 -5.08 21.27 4.76
CA ARG A 452 -5.11 21.87 6.11
C ARG A 452 -4.16 23.07 6.24
N ALA A 453 -3.84 23.73 5.12
CA ALA A 453 -2.97 24.89 5.07
C ALA A 453 -3.65 26.12 5.68
N ARG A 454 -4.96 26.30 5.43
CA ARG A 454 -5.77 27.41 5.96
C ARG A 454 -7.13 26.92 6.46
N PRO A 455 -7.52 27.21 7.72
CA PRO A 455 -8.83 26.85 8.23
C PRO A 455 -9.95 27.71 7.62
N GLY A 456 -11.19 27.20 7.67
CA GLY A 456 -12.38 27.87 7.14
C GLY A 456 -12.55 27.75 5.62
N GLY A 457 -13.79 27.88 5.15
CA GLY A 457 -14.19 27.58 3.77
C GLY A 457 -14.88 26.22 3.65
N THR A 458 -15.21 25.82 2.43
CA THR A 458 -15.85 24.52 2.16
C THR A 458 -14.84 23.39 2.31
N ARG A 459 -15.16 22.34 3.07
CA ARG A 459 -14.32 21.14 3.07
C ARG A 459 -14.63 20.31 1.83
N PRO A 460 -13.62 19.70 1.17
CA PRO A 460 -13.86 18.84 0.01
C PRO A 460 -14.84 17.71 0.28
N PHE A 461 -14.82 17.13 1.48
CA PHE A 461 -15.77 16.08 1.86
C PHE A 461 -17.20 16.59 2.05
N ASP A 462 -17.40 17.83 2.51
CA ASP A 462 -18.73 18.43 2.60
C ASP A 462 -19.31 18.64 1.21
N LEU A 463 -18.49 19.14 0.27
CA LEU A 463 -18.89 19.24 -1.13
C LEU A 463 -19.21 17.85 -1.71
N LEU A 464 -18.34 16.86 -1.48
CA LEU A 464 -18.54 15.49 -1.92
C LEU A 464 -19.88 14.88 -1.42
N ASP A 465 -20.23 15.12 -0.16
CA ASP A 465 -21.50 14.66 0.42
C ASP A 465 -22.70 15.36 -0.19
N GLN A 466 -22.62 16.67 -0.41
CA GLN A 466 -23.66 17.42 -1.13
C GLN A 466 -23.87 16.88 -2.55
N LEU A 467 -22.79 16.55 -3.27
CA LEU A 467 -22.90 15.93 -4.60
C LEU A 467 -23.64 14.58 -4.53
N GLY A 468 -23.39 13.78 -3.49
CA GLY A 468 -24.09 12.51 -3.26
C GLY A 468 -25.59 12.69 -2.99
N LEU A 469 -25.96 13.67 -2.16
CA LEU A 469 -27.36 14.00 -1.87
C LEU A 469 -28.11 14.39 -3.16
N TYR A 470 -27.55 15.27 -3.98
CA TYR A 470 -28.16 15.64 -5.25
C TYR A 470 -28.17 14.48 -6.25
N ALA A 471 -27.16 13.60 -6.23
CA ALA A 471 -27.17 12.41 -7.06
C ALA A 471 -28.36 11.49 -6.74
N ASP A 472 -28.69 11.30 -5.46
CA ASP A 472 -29.87 10.52 -5.05
C ASP A 472 -31.18 11.20 -5.45
N MET A 473 -31.29 12.53 -5.26
CA MET A 473 -32.47 13.29 -5.71
C MET A 473 -32.69 13.14 -7.22
N LEU A 474 -31.63 13.29 -8.02
CA LEU A 474 -31.70 13.13 -9.47
C LEU A 474 -32.03 11.69 -9.86
N ALA A 475 -31.46 10.69 -9.18
CA ALA A 475 -31.74 9.29 -9.43
C ALA A 475 -33.22 8.96 -9.17
N ASN A 476 -33.82 9.51 -8.11
CA ASN A 476 -35.24 9.32 -7.80
C ASN A 476 -36.15 9.89 -8.89
N GLU A 477 -35.85 11.06 -9.44
CA GLU A 477 -36.63 11.61 -10.57
C GLU A 477 -36.46 10.76 -11.85
N LEU A 478 -35.28 10.18 -12.06
CA LEU A 478 -34.99 9.30 -13.19
C LEU A 478 -35.61 7.91 -13.08
N ASP A 479 -36.12 7.49 -11.91
CA ASP A 479 -36.87 6.23 -11.76
C ASP A 479 -38.18 6.21 -12.56
N GLY A 480 -38.69 7.39 -12.94
CA GLY A 480 -39.80 7.52 -13.88
C GLY A 480 -39.49 7.09 -15.31
N LEU A 481 -38.22 6.87 -15.68
CA LEU A 481 -37.83 6.37 -17.00
C LEU A 481 -38.07 4.87 -17.12
N SER A 482 -38.64 4.43 -18.25
CA SER A 482 -38.58 3.01 -18.63
C SER A 482 -37.14 2.55 -18.86
N GLU A 483 -36.87 1.26 -18.71
CA GLU A 483 -35.55 0.69 -18.95
C GLU A 483 -35.02 1.01 -20.36
N LYS A 484 -35.90 0.96 -21.37
CA LYS A 484 -35.56 1.32 -22.76
C LYS A 484 -35.14 2.79 -22.90
N GLN A 485 -35.83 3.71 -22.22
CA GLN A 485 -35.48 5.12 -22.25
C GLN A 485 -34.15 5.38 -21.54
N ALA A 486 -33.93 4.78 -20.36
CA ALA A 486 -32.69 4.96 -19.61
C ALA A 486 -31.46 4.38 -20.33
N THR A 487 -31.60 3.21 -20.96
CA THR A 487 -30.53 2.59 -21.76
C THR A 487 -30.23 3.36 -23.04
N LEU A 488 -31.25 3.93 -23.71
CA LEU A 488 -31.06 4.81 -24.87
C LEU A 488 -30.30 6.08 -24.50
N ALA A 489 -30.71 6.76 -23.42
CA ALA A 489 -30.05 7.96 -22.92
C ALA A 489 -28.58 7.67 -22.53
N LEU A 490 -28.34 6.53 -21.86
CA LEU A 490 -26.98 6.09 -21.53
C LEU A 490 -26.15 5.84 -22.80
N ALA A 491 -26.70 5.18 -23.81
CA ALA A 491 -25.98 4.92 -25.06
C ALA A 491 -25.68 6.21 -25.85
N HIS A 492 -26.53 7.23 -25.75
CA HIS A 492 -26.26 8.54 -26.33
C HIS A 492 -25.12 9.26 -25.58
N LEU A 493 -25.15 9.27 -24.24
CA LEU A 493 -24.06 9.79 -23.41
C LEU A 493 -22.72 9.12 -23.74
N LEU A 494 -22.68 7.78 -23.79
CA LEU A 494 -21.45 7.04 -24.07
C LEU A 494 -20.90 7.35 -25.46
N ARG A 495 -21.77 7.49 -26.48
CA ARG A 495 -21.35 7.91 -27.84
C ARG A 495 -20.84 9.35 -27.88
N SER A 496 -21.48 10.26 -27.16
CA SER A 496 -21.04 11.66 -27.10
C SER A 496 -19.65 11.82 -26.48
N GLU A 497 -19.30 10.99 -25.49
CA GLU A 497 -18.03 11.09 -24.77
C GLU A 497 -16.93 10.16 -25.30
N ALA A 498 -17.29 9.01 -25.91
CA ALA A 498 -16.33 7.98 -26.36
C ALA A 498 -16.29 7.77 -27.88
N GLY A 499 -17.14 8.46 -28.66
CA GLY A 499 -17.18 8.34 -30.12
C GLY A 499 -17.70 6.98 -30.62
N ASP A 500 -17.25 6.58 -31.81
CA ASP A 500 -17.70 5.36 -32.51
C ASP A 500 -17.38 4.05 -31.77
N ASP A 501 -16.40 4.09 -30.86
CA ASP A 501 -15.99 2.95 -30.02
C ASP A 501 -16.95 2.67 -28.84
N ALA A 502 -18.06 3.42 -28.70
CA ALA A 502 -18.97 3.26 -27.57
C ALA A 502 -19.56 1.83 -27.42
N GLN A 503 -19.69 1.08 -28.52
CA GLN A 503 -20.21 -0.30 -28.50
C GLN A 503 -19.17 -1.34 -28.06
N SER A 504 -17.87 -1.01 -28.12
CA SER A 504 -16.78 -1.90 -27.70
C SER A 504 -16.34 -1.66 -26.25
N LEU A 505 -17.01 -0.76 -25.54
CA LEU A 505 -16.69 -0.40 -24.16
C LEU A 505 -16.84 -1.59 -23.19
N PRO A 506 -15.92 -1.74 -22.22
CA PRO A 506 -15.98 -2.84 -21.27
C PRO A 506 -17.15 -2.68 -20.28
N GLY A 507 -17.81 -3.79 -19.96
CA GLY A 507 -18.80 -3.83 -18.88
C GLY A 507 -20.17 -3.23 -19.20
N LEU A 508 -20.52 -3.06 -20.50
CA LEU A 508 -21.80 -2.52 -20.95
C LEU A 508 -23.05 -3.09 -20.26
N PRO A 509 -23.19 -4.42 -20.04
CA PRO A 509 -24.37 -4.97 -19.36
C PRO A 509 -24.57 -4.40 -17.94
N LYS A 510 -23.46 -4.18 -17.22
CA LYS A 510 -23.50 -3.58 -15.89
C LYS A 510 -23.88 -2.10 -15.97
N LEU A 511 -23.40 -1.37 -16.98
CA LEU A 511 -23.75 0.03 -17.20
C LEU A 511 -25.24 0.17 -17.52
N GLN A 512 -25.78 -0.68 -18.39
CA GLN A 512 -27.20 -0.68 -18.75
C GLN A 512 -28.10 -0.92 -17.54
N ARG A 513 -27.77 -1.91 -16.69
CA ARG A 513 -28.49 -2.18 -15.44
C ARG A 513 -28.47 -1.00 -14.46
N LEU A 514 -27.41 -0.19 -14.50
CA LEU A 514 -27.23 0.99 -13.64
C LEU A 514 -27.57 2.30 -14.35
N SER A 515 -28.20 2.25 -15.53
CA SER A 515 -28.37 3.38 -16.43
C SER A 515 -28.94 4.62 -15.75
N ARG A 516 -30.05 4.51 -15.03
CA ARG A 516 -30.68 5.64 -14.29
C ARG A 516 -29.70 6.32 -13.33
N ARG A 517 -28.98 5.54 -12.51
CA ARG A 517 -28.00 6.06 -11.55
C ARG A 517 -26.75 6.62 -12.24
N ILE A 518 -26.33 6.05 -13.37
CA ILE A 518 -25.23 6.61 -14.17
C ILE A 518 -25.64 7.93 -14.80
N LEU A 519 -26.87 8.06 -15.32
CA LEU A 519 -27.41 9.31 -15.84
C LEU A 519 -27.48 10.38 -14.75
N ALA A 520 -27.92 10.03 -13.54
CA ALA A 520 -27.88 10.93 -12.39
C ALA A 520 -26.45 11.43 -12.12
N GLY A 521 -25.47 10.52 -12.07
CA GLY A 521 -24.07 10.87 -11.91
C GLY A 521 -23.50 11.72 -13.04
N ALA A 522 -23.93 11.47 -14.29
CA ALA A 522 -23.52 12.25 -15.45
C ALA A 522 -24.09 13.68 -15.41
N ILE A 523 -25.34 13.85 -14.97
CA ILE A 523 -25.93 15.17 -14.72
C ILE A 523 -25.15 15.89 -13.63
N VAL A 524 -24.83 15.21 -12.51
CA VAL A 524 -24.00 15.78 -11.44
C VAL A 524 -22.65 16.24 -12.01
N GLY A 525 -21.96 15.36 -12.74
CA GLY A 525 -20.66 15.68 -13.33
C GLY A 525 -20.70 16.84 -14.31
N GLY A 526 -21.66 16.85 -15.25
CA GLY A 526 -21.82 17.92 -16.23
C GLY A 526 -22.14 19.27 -15.59
N VAL A 527 -23.00 19.30 -14.57
CA VAL A 527 -23.31 20.53 -13.82
C VAL A 527 -22.08 21.00 -13.05
N VAL A 528 -21.45 20.12 -12.26
CA VAL A 528 -20.29 20.47 -11.42
C VAL A 528 -19.13 20.95 -12.30
N ASN A 529 -18.76 20.21 -13.34
CA ASN A 529 -17.64 20.58 -14.22
C ASN A 529 -17.90 21.88 -14.96
N GLY A 530 -19.14 22.16 -15.37
CA GLY A 530 -19.52 23.44 -15.98
C GLY A 530 -19.35 24.63 -15.03
N GLU A 531 -19.81 24.51 -13.79
CA GLU A 531 -19.68 25.55 -12.77
C GLU A 531 -18.22 25.72 -12.28
N LEU A 532 -17.48 24.61 -12.16
CA LEU A 532 -16.05 24.63 -11.83
C LEU A 532 -15.21 25.29 -12.93
N SER A 533 -15.46 24.96 -14.20
CA SER A 533 -14.75 25.59 -15.34
C SER A 533 -15.00 27.10 -15.39
N SER A 534 -16.23 27.53 -15.10
CA SER A 534 -16.62 28.95 -15.08
C SER A 534 -15.98 29.72 -13.91
N SER A 535 -15.78 29.07 -12.77
CA SER A 535 -15.16 29.66 -11.56
C SER A 535 -13.63 29.59 -11.55
N GLN A 536 -13.05 28.63 -12.29
CA GLN A 536 -11.60 28.48 -12.49
C GLN A 536 -11.05 29.30 -13.66
N ALA A 537 -11.92 29.85 -14.52
CA ALA A 537 -11.53 30.79 -15.58
C ALA A 537 -10.79 31.99 -14.95
N ARG A 538 -9.48 32.08 -15.24
CA ARG A 538 -8.60 33.16 -14.75
C ARG A 538 -9.19 34.53 -15.08
N PRO A 539 -9.07 35.55 -14.21
CA PRO A 539 -9.18 36.95 -14.61
C PRO A 539 -7.94 37.33 -15.44
N ARG A 540 -7.79 36.78 -16.64
CA ARG A 540 -6.78 37.22 -17.62
C ARG A 540 -7.24 38.44 -18.43
N ALA A 541 -8.51 38.85 -18.32
CA ALA A 541 -9.07 39.95 -19.09
C ALA A 541 -9.02 41.33 -18.39
N ILE A 542 -8.82 41.42 -17.07
CA ILE A 542 -8.84 42.72 -16.36
C ILE A 542 -7.50 43.47 -16.46
N ASN A 543 -6.38 42.77 -16.69
CA ASN A 543 -5.08 43.43 -16.92
C ASN A 543 -4.87 43.88 -18.38
N ALA A 544 -5.67 43.38 -19.34
CA ALA A 544 -5.62 43.87 -20.72
C ALA A 544 -6.42 45.17 -20.90
N LEU A 545 -7.49 45.38 -20.13
CA LEU A 545 -8.31 46.60 -20.20
C LEU A 545 -7.71 47.79 -19.43
N ARG A 546 -6.84 47.55 -18.44
CA ARG A 546 -6.08 48.64 -17.77
C ARG A 546 -4.88 49.14 -18.57
N ALA A 547 -4.38 48.36 -19.54
CA ALA A 547 -3.31 48.78 -20.45
C ALA A 547 -3.83 49.58 -21.66
N MET A 548 -5.14 49.59 -21.91
CA MET A 548 -5.78 50.35 -23.01
C MET A 548 -6.55 51.60 -22.55
N ALA A 549 -6.58 51.90 -21.25
CA ALA A 549 -7.24 53.08 -20.68
C ALA A 549 -6.25 54.07 -20.01
N GLY A 550 -4.95 53.94 -20.31
CA GLY A 550 -3.88 54.80 -19.82
C GLY A 550 -2.95 55.27 -20.94
N GLY A 551 -3.53 55.61 -22.10
CA GLY A 551 -2.87 56.28 -23.21
C GLY A 551 -3.47 57.66 -23.43
#